data_AF-A0A9P6E2I0-F1
#
_entry.id   AF-A0A9P6E2I0-F1
#
_cell.length_a   1.000
_cell.length_b   1.000
_cell.length_c   1.000
_cell.angle_alpha   90.00
_cell.angle_beta   90.00
_cell.angle_gamma   90.00
#
_symmetry.space_group_name_H-M   'P 1'
#
loop_
_entity.id
_entity.type
_entity.pdbx_description
1 polymer ?
#
loop_
_entity_poly.entity_id
_entity_poly.type
_entity_poly.pdbx_seq_one_letter_code
_entity_poly.pdbx_strand_id
1 'polypeptide(L)'
;MPLWHNINMIENNYLWNKRAAKCLKNTHQIKTIGDLAEYRMGQGINCGKEACRNMADKIWEEIPAIINPNNQTPRKTRQLDLDHTPRRILMNQTAKMVTVFNPDITERHNALNQVRINGDKTKATKRRKSQREPREPAHRPTTIVDSDEEEDIERVEREKIIIWIITAAENHKYENGRTWMTIYYGEDDERNRNRKLGPGHQSTERAYIVALQEVAQRHQLEDVEIRLTSKKIIQMINKGARKGEDDDWIGIEMHEDCKILLQILRNREAKMQVALITKRSHEIKLIKKIKKRLWESKETITSQAVIRQTDTDYANTGAKLQTISQKTAYQLALKKNAKNPINEKTRRRLEVIKAEIETRSNVKPTDQMLFKKIKDVTPYRISDFLWKIIHGRIKCGAFFRYIPEWSEKEFCKCGETESISHILFNCETNHTRLIWIGIARLYKKVTGQTMRTPSITTLAGIGCLKIQHRGKERPEWTEIYKTLIITACWCIWKARNRRIFRDEETGVVRLLEEIGQELHQRIEIDFDWIKTLPNGKKKGSQVSKFIRQWCLNKVMAVVDTNFTTCEIKVKKALTRT
;
A
#
# COMPACT_ATOMS: atom_id res chain seq x y z
N MET A 1 -20.96 -37.59 18.72
CA MET A 1 -20.20 -36.35 18.42
C MET A 1 -21.14 -35.16 18.40
N PRO A 2 -20.82 -34.02 19.06
CA PRO A 2 -21.65 -32.82 19.03
C PRO A 2 -21.73 -32.25 17.60
N LEU A 3 -22.95 -32.14 17.07
CA LEU A 3 -23.18 -31.70 15.69
C LEU A 3 -22.88 -30.20 15.53
N TRP A 4 -23.41 -29.37 16.43
CA TRP A 4 -23.37 -27.90 16.29
C TRP A 4 -22.09 -27.23 16.77
N HIS A 5 -21.12 -28.01 17.26
CA HIS A 5 -19.88 -27.50 17.85
C HIS A 5 -18.62 -27.97 17.11
N ASN A 6 -18.76 -28.65 15.97
CA ASN A 6 -17.62 -29.09 15.18
C ASN A 6 -16.95 -27.89 14.47
N ILE A 7 -15.64 -27.72 14.66
CA ILE A 7 -14.85 -26.61 14.09
C ILE A 7 -14.92 -26.56 12.56
N ASN A 8 -14.94 -27.72 11.89
CA ASN A 8 -15.01 -27.80 10.44
C ASN A 8 -16.40 -27.39 9.90
N MET A 9 -17.43 -27.36 10.75
CA MET A 9 -18.78 -26.90 10.39
C MET A 9 -18.95 -25.38 10.48
N ILE A 10 -18.08 -24.68 11.22
CA ILE A 10 -18.17 -23.23 11.46
C ILE A 10 -17.84 -22.41 10.20
N GLU A 11 -17.05 -22.93 9.27
CA GLU A 11 -16.71 -22.23 8.01
C GLU A 11 -17.92 -22.06 7.08
N ASN A 12 -18.91 -22.96 7.16
CA ASN A 12 -20.18 -22.90 6.42
C ASN A 12 -21.32 -22.25 7.24
N ASN A 13 -21.03 -21.18 7.98
CA ASN A 13 -21.94 -20.46 8.90
C ASN A 13 -23.29 -20.01 8.27
N TYR A 14 -23.40 -20.03 6.93
CA TYR A 14 -24.64 -19.74 6.20
C TYR A 14 -25.72 -20.80 6.38
N LEU A 15 -25.38 -22.08 6.47
CA LEU A 15 -26.38 -23.16 6.63
C LEU A 15 -26.98 -23.15 8.05
N TRP A 16 -26.12 -22.95 9.06
CA TRP A 16 -26.47 -23.02 10.48
C TRP A 16 -27.38 -21.90 10.97
N ASN A 17 -27.33 -20.74 10.31
CA ASN A 17 -28.20 -19.62 10.64
C ASN A 17 -29.58 -19.66 9.98
N LYS A 18 -29.83 -20.63 9.09
CA LYS A 18 -31.15 -20.79 8.48
C LYS A 18 -32.16 -21.23 9.53
N ARG A 19 -33.42 -20.78 9.35
CA ARG A 19 -34.53 -21.10 10.25
C ARG A 19 -34.70 -22.61 10.45
N ALA A 20 -34.52 -23.41 9.39
CA ALA A 20 -34.59 -24.87 9.47
C ALA A 20 -33.49 -25.49 10.36
N ALA A 21 -32.24 -25.03 10.24
CA ALA A 21 -31.15 -25.50 11.08
C ALA A 21 -31.35 -25.11 12.55
N LYS A 22 -31.84 -23.88 12.83
CA LYS A 22 -32.21 -23.46 14.19
C LYS A 22 -33.37 -24.29 14.76
N CYS A 23 -34.32 -24.69 13.91
CA CYS A 23 -35.43 -25.56 14.27
C CYS A 23 -34.91 -26.98 14.61
N LEU A 24 -34.03 -27.56 13.80
CA LEU A 24 -33.37 -28.84 14.07
C LEU A 24 -32.63 -28.82 15.42
N LYS A 25 -31.91 -27.73 15.72
CA LYS A 25 -31.19 -27.59 16.98
C LYS A 25 -32.10 -27.40 18.19
N ASN A 26 -33.01 -26.43 18.13
CA ASN A 26 -33.73 -25.95 19.32
C ASN A 26 -35.06 -26.68 19.53
N THR A 27 -35.76 -27.00 18.44
CA THR A 27 -37.10 -27.60 18.49
C THR A 27 -37.02 -29.13 18.40
N HIS A 28 -36.18 -29.66 17.51
CA HIS A 28 -35.99 -31.10 17.38
C HIS A 28 -34.94 -31.66 18.35
N GLN A 29 -34.27 -30.79 19.12
CA GLN A 29 -33.25 -31.17 20.10
C GLN A 29 -32.14 -32.07 19.53
N ILE A 30 -31.90 -32.01 18.21
CA ILE A 30 -30.79 -32.71 17.58
C ILE A 30 -29.53 -32.06 18.11
N LYS A 31 -28.72 -32.76 18.90
CA LYS A 31 -27.46 -32.27 19.48
C LYS A 31 -26.27 -33.04 18.92
N THR A 32 -26.48 -34.31 18.56
CA THR A 32 -25.44 -35.21 18.07
C THR A 32 -25.73 -35.70 16.64
N ILE A 33 -24.73 -36.32 16.01
CA ILE A 33 -24.91 -37.01 14.72
C ILE A 33 -25.89 -38.19 14.85
N GLY A 34 -25.94 -38.86 16.00
CA GLY A 34 -26.90 -39.93 16.27
C GLY A 34 -28.33 -39.40 16.19
N ASP A 35 -28.60 -38.31 16.89
CA ASP A 35 -29.90 -37.64 16.89
C ASP A 35 -30.31 -37.19 15.47
N LEU A 36 -29.34 -36.80 14.64
CA LEU A 36 -29.59 -36.44 13.24
C LEU A 36 -29.92 -37.67 12.39
N ALA A 37 -29.25 -38.81 12.63
CA ALA A 37 -29.54 -40.07 11.97
C ALA A 37 -30.95 -40.58 12.32
N GLU A 38 -31.29 -40.57 13.61
CA GLU A 38 -32.60 -40.94 14.14
C GLU A 38 -33.69 -40.07 13.52
N TYR A 39 -33.49 -38.74 13.49
CA TYR A 39 -34.41 -37.81 12.87
C TYR A 39 -34.66 -38.10 11.38
N ARG A 40 -33.62 -38.49 10.62
CA ARG A 40 -33.75 -38.89 9.20
C ARG A 40 -34.47 -40.22 9.02
N MET A 41 -34.34 -41.14 9.97
CA MET A 41 -35.07 -42.41 10.00
C MET A 41 -36.54 -42.25 10.45
N GLY A 42 -37.00 -41.01 10.66
CA GLY A 42 -38.36 -40.71 11.09
C GLY A 42 -38.58 -40.89 12.60
N GLN A 43 -37.51 -41.14 13.36
CA GLN A 43 -37.55 -41.27 14.81
C GLN A 43 -37.30 -39.88 15.42
N GLY A 44 -38.38 -39.20 15.82
CA GLY A 44 -38.29 -37.90 16.48
C GLY A 44 -39.52 -37.03 16.31
N ILE A 45 -39.54 -35.90 17.01
CA ILE A 45 -40.63 -34.92 16.93
C ILE A 45 -40.68 -34.37 15.50
N ASN A 46 -41.72 -34.68 14.74
CA ASN A 46 -41.90 -34.12 13.40
C ASN A 46 -42.59 -32.75 13.51
N CYS A 47 -41.95 -31.68 13.01
CA CYS A 47 -42.55 -30.33 13.04
C CYS A 47 -43.38 -30.05 11.77
N GLY A 48 -43.58 -31.05 10.90
CA GLY A 48 -44.36 -30.96 9.66
C GLY A 48 -43.71 -30.16 8.54
N LYS A 49 -42.52 -29.58 8.76
CA LYS A 49 -41.85 -28.71 7.77
C LYS A 49 -40.84 -29.51 6.95
N GLU A 50 -41.11 -29.65 5.66
CA GLU A 50 -40.21 -30.27 4.68
C GLU A 50 -38.80 -29.63 4.69
N ALA A 51 -38.74 -28.31 4.93
CA ALA A 51 -37.48 -27.58 5.05
C ALA A 51 -36.53 -28.11 6.14
N CYS A 52 -37.04 -28.72 7.23
CA CYS A 52 -36.20 -29.34 8.26
C CYS A 52 -35.62 -30.67 7.79
N ARG A 53 -36.38 -31.49 7.06
CA ARG A 53 -35.86 -32.74 6.45
C ARG A 53 -34.78 -32.44 5.42
N ASN A 54 -35.08 -31.53 4.48
CA ASN A 54 -34.11 -31.12 3.46
C ASN A 54 -32.83 -30.52 4.08
N MET A 55 -32.95 -29.83 5.22
CA MET A 55 -31.79 -29.35 5.96
C MET A 55 -31.02 -30.47 6.66
N ALA A 56 -31.73 -31.45 7.24
CA ALA A 56 -31.11 -32.60 7.88
C ALA A 56 -30.37 -33.49 6.87
N ASP A 57 -30.97 -33.75 5.70
CA ASP A 57 -30.34 -34.48 4.59
C ASP A 57 -29.08 -33.75 4.11
N LYS A 58 -29.19 -32.44 3.91
CA LYS A 58 -28.05 -31.63 3.50
C LYS A 58 -26.91 -31.62 4.52
N ILE A 59 -27.23 -31.50 5.82
CA ILE A 59 -26.21 -31.57 6.88
C ILE A 59 -25.57 -32.96 6.85
N TRP A 60 -26.35 -34.02 6.65
CA TRP A 60 -25.87 -35.40 6.59
C TRP A 60 -24.91 -35.65 5.42
N GLU A 61 -25.21 -35.16 4.23
CA GLU A 61 -24.34 -35.26 3.05
C GLU A 61 -22.97 -34.57 3.26
N GLU A 62 -22.91 -33.51 4.07
CA GLU A 62 -21.66 -32.80 4.35
C GLU A 62 -20.81 -33.49 5.44
N ILE A 63 -21.38 -34.40 6.25
CA ILE A 63 -20.69 -35.05 7.38
C ILE A 63 -19.37 -35.75 6.98
N PRO A 64 -19.29 -36.53 5.88
CA PRO A 64 -18.04 -37.21 5.50
C PRO A 64 -16.89 -36.24 5.22
N ALA A 65 -17.19 -35.08 4.62
CA ALA A 65 -16.18 -34.04 4.37
C ALA A 65 -15.71 -33.36 5.68
N ILE A 66 -16.58 -33.32 6.68
CA ILE A 66 -16.37 -32.67 7.97
C ILE A 66 -15.57 -33.55 8.94
N ILE A 67 -15.76 -34.87 8.87
CA ILE A 67 -15.10 -35.88 9.73
C ILE A 67 -13.78 -36.38 9.13
N ASN A 68 -13.42 -36.00 7.90
CA ASN A 68 -12.19 -36.47 7.27
C ASN A 68 -10.94 -36.10 8.11
N PRO A 69 -10.25 -37.09 8.75
CA PRO A 69 -9.12 -36.83 9.64
C PRO A 69 -7.89 -36.29 8.89
N ASN A 70 -7.88 -36.39 7.56
CA ASN A 70 -6.82 -35.87 6.70
C ASN A 70 -7.03 -34.39 6.30
N ASN A 71 -8.20 -33.81 6.59
CA ASN A 71 -8.41 -32.37 6.36
C ASN A 71 -7.70 -31.57 7.46
N GLN A 72 -6.71 -30.76 7.07
CA GLN A 72 -6.03 -29.85 7.99
C GLN A 72 -7.04 -28.90 8.63
N THR A 73 -7.04 -28.82 9.96
CA THR A 73 -7.86 -27.86 10.70
C THR A 73 -7.56 -26.46 10.16
N PRO A 74 -8.56 -25.70 9.67
CA PRO A 74 -8.31 -24.36 9.17
C PRO A 74 -7.65 -23.54 10.27
N ARG A 75 -6.48 -22.97 10.01
CA ARG A 75 -5.85 -22.06 10.97
C ARG A 75 -6.85 -20.95 11.28
N LYS A 76 -7.16 -20.72 12.56
CA LYS A 76 -7.90 -19.55 13.05
C LYS A 76 -7.23 -18.27 12.56
N THR A 77 -7.53 -17.83 11.34
CA THR A 77 -7.21 -16.48 10.92
C THR A 77 -8.12 -15.56 11.72
N ARG A 78 -7.53 -14.52 12.32
CA ARG A 78 -8.18 -13.40 13.06
C ARG A 78 -9.32 -12.67 12.30
N GLN A 79 -9.79 -13.20 11.17
CA GLN A 79 -10.77 -12.64 10.25
C GLN A 79 -12.17 -13.25 10.35
N LEU A 80 -12.37 -14.30 11.15
CA LEU A 80 -13.70 -14.83 11.43
C LEU A 80 -14.35 -14.02 12.56
N ASP A 81 -14.74 -12.76 12.25
CA ASP A 81 -15.78 -12.06 13.02
C ASP A 81 -17.10 -12.78 12.73
N LEU A 82 -17.42 -13.76 13.58
CA LEU A 82 -18.47 -14.77 13.39
C LEU A 82 -19.90 -14.21 13.37
N ASP A 83 -20.10 -12.92 13.65
CA ASP A 83 -21.42 -12.29 13.79
C ASP A 83 -21.86 -11.40 12.62
N HIS A 84 -20.97 -11.11 11.67
CA HIS A 84 -21.26 -10.14 10.60
C HIS A 84 -20.86 -10.64 9.22
N THR A 85 -21.83 -10.68 8.29
CA THR A 85 -21.53 -10.95 6.87
C THR A 85 -20.58 -9.87 6.34
N PRO A 86 -19.70 -10.16 5.35
CA PRO A 86 -18.83 -9.15 4.75
C PRO A 86 -19.59 -7.89 4.27
N ARG A 87 -20.85 -8.07 3.85
CA ARG A 87 -21.78 -6.99 3.51
C ARG A 87 -22.22 -6.18 4.72
N ARG A 88 -22.54 -6.80 5.86
CA ARG A 88 -22.85 -6.10 7.13
C ARG A 88 -21.61 -5.40 7.71
N ILE A 89 -20.44 -6.02 7.65
CA ILE A 89 -19.17 -5.37 8.03
C ILE A 89 -18.96 -4.13 7.17
N LEU A 90 -19.13 -4.24 5.84
CA LEU A 90 -19.03 -3.10 4.94
C LEU A 90 -20.08 -2.03 5.23
N MET A 91 -21.35 -2.42 5.45
CA MET A 91 -22.44 -1.49 5.78
C MET A 91 -22.21 -0.77 7.11
N ASN A 92 -21.83 -1.46 8.18
CA ASN A 92 -21.49 -0.88 9.48
C ASN A 92 -20.23 0.01 9.40
N GLN A 93 -19.25 -0.37 8.57
CA GLN A 93 -18.09 0.49 8.28
C GLN A 93 -18.41 1.69 7.38
N THR A 94 -19.61 1.76 6.81
CA THR A 94 -20.08 2.88 5.96
C THR A 94 -21.23 3.67 6.56
N ALA A 95 -21.91 3.13 7.58
CA ALA A 95 -22.83 3.87 8.44
C ALA A 95 -22.04 5.04 9.05
N LYS A 96 -22.65 6.24 9.03
CA LYS A 96 -22.02 7.55 9.25
C LYS A 96 -20.82 7.48 10.22
N MET A 97 -19.60 7.44 9.68
CA MET A 97 -18.37 7.59 10.46
C MET A 97 -18.23 9.07 10.81
N VAL A 98 -19.05 9.53 11.75
CA VAL A 98 -18.78 10.75 12.52
C VAL A 98 -17.90 10.29 13.66
N THR A 99 -16.81 11.00 13.90
CA THR A 99 -16.03 10.76 15.10
C THR A 99 -15.75 12.06 15.81
N VAL A 100 -16.09 12.05 17.08
CA VAL A 100 -15.78 13.11 18.03
C VAL A 100 -14.42 12.77 18.61
N PHE A 101 -13.43 13.62 18.37
CA PHE A 101 -12.19 13.52 19.13
C PHE A 101 -12.47 14.03 20.53
N ASN A 102 -12.30 13.17 21.54
CA ASN A 102 -12.40 13.58 22.94
C ASN A 102 -10.99 13.76 23.51
N PRO A 103 -10.54 15.00 23.79
CA PRO A 103 -9.23 15.27 24.42
C PRO A 103 -9.12 14.67 25.83
N ASP A 104 -10.24 14.35 26.49
CA ASP A 104 -10.28 13.84 27.86
C ASP A 104 -9.81 12.37 28.00
N ILE A 105 -9.53 11.68 26.89
CA ILE A 105 -8.97 10.32 26.91
C ILE A 105 -7.45 10.40 27.12
N THR A 106 -7.06 10.87 28.30
CA THR A 106 -5.71 10.67 28.87
C THR A 106 -5.66 9.27 29.48
N GLU A 107 -4.61 8.48 29.26
CA GLU A 107 -4.50 7.09 29.73
C GLU A 107 -4.59 6.99 31.27
N ARG A 108 -5.81 6.91 31.83
CA ARG A 108 -6.09 6.63 33.25
C ARG A 108 -5.92 5.13 33.55
N HIS A 109 -4.74 4.55 33.31
CA HIS A 109 -4.54 3.11 33.48
C HIS A 109 -3.25 2.74 34.24
N ASN A 110 -3.31 1.53 34.82
CA ASN A 110 -2.28 0.74 35.51
C ASN A 110 -0.84 1.09 35.08
N ALA A 111 0.09 1.20 36.04
CA ALA A 111 1.50 1.52 35.83
C ALA A 111 2.18 0.73 34.69
N LEU A 112 1.75 -0.53 34.47
CA LEU A 112 2.23 -1.36 33.36
C LEU A 112 1.93 -0.76 31.97
N ASN A 113 0.84 0.00 31.82
CA ASN A 113 0.45 0.66 30.58
C ASN A 113 1.33 1.89 30.26
N GLN A 114 2.12 2.37 31.22
CA GLN A 114 3.01 3.53 31.04
C GLN A 114 4.44 3.14 30.66
N VAL A 115 4.78 1.84 30.68
CA VAL A 115 6.14 1.39 30.35
C VAL A 115 6.37 1.45 28.84
N ARG A 116 7.19 2.41 28.41
CA ARG A 116 7.62 2.58 27.01
C ARG A 116 9.12 2.31 26.87
N ILE A 117 9.49 1.63 25.80
CA ILE A 117 10.89 1.32 25.45
C ILE A 117 11.36 2.20 24.29
N ASN A 118 12.66 2.50 24.25
CA ASN A 118 13.29 3.37 23.25
C ASN A 118 12.73 4.80 23.17
N GLY A 119 12.01 5.28 24.19
CA GLY A 119 11.74 6.71 24.34
C GLY A 119 13.05 7.47 24.53
N ASP A 120 13.06 8.75 24.13
CA ASP A 120 14.18 9.62 24.45
C ASP A 120 14.37 9.60 25.95
N LYS A 121 15.60 9.37 26.40
CA LYS A 121 15.94 9.50 27.82
C LYS A 121 15.77 10.98 28.15
N THR A 122 14.55 11.41 28.48
CA THR A 122 14.34 12.72 29.03
C THR A 122 15.25 12.81 30.24
N LYS A 123 16.11 13.85 30.27
CA LYS A 123 17.14 14.06 31.29
C LYS A 123 16.59 14.09 32.72
N ALA A 124 15.26 14.05 32.89
CA ALA A 124 14.52 14.08 34.15
C ALA A 124 14.57 12.80 35.00
N THR A 125 15.18 11.70 34.54
CA THR A 125 15.25 10.46 35.35
C THR A 125 16.27 10.51 36.49
N LYS A 126 17.13 11.54 36.57
CA LYS A 126 17.90 11.83 37.77
C LYS A 126 17.20 12.95 38.56
N ARG A 127 16.52 12.59 39.67
CA ARG A 127 16.02 13.48 40.75
C ARG A 127 14.72 14.29 40.54
N ARG A 128 13.61 13.70 40.07
CA ARG A 128 12.29 14.15 40.54
C ARG A 128 11.50 12.99 41.12
N LYS A 129 11.65 12.82 42.44
CA LYS A 129 10.76 12.03 43.31
C LYS A 129 9.41 12.75 43.56
N SER A 130 9.24 13.97 43.06
CA SER A 130 7.95 14.66 43.08
C SER A 130 6.99 13.95 42.13
N GLN A 131 5.84 13.56 42.67
CA GLN A 131 4.70 12.91 42.05
C GLN A 131 4.62 13.12 40.53
N ARG A 132 4.54 12.01 39.77
CA ARG A 132 3.93 12.06 38.44
C ARG A 132 2.45 12.33 38.65
N GLU A 133 2.07 13.60 38.80
CA GLU A 133 0.67 13.97 38.78
C GLU A 133 0.10 13.53 37.43
N PRO A 134 -1.01 12.78 37.40
CA PRO A 134 -1.69 12.46 36.16
C PRO A 134 -2.04 13.79 35.50
N ARG A 135 -1.54 14.00 34.28
CA ARG A 135 -1.80 15.25 33.56
C ARG A 135 -3.29 15.31 33.26
N GLU A 136 -3.96 16.25 33.90
CA GLU A 136 -5.33 16.56 33.57
C GLU A 136 -5.37 17.09 32.12
N PRO A 137 -6.42 16.77 31.35
CA PRO A 137 -6.68 17.41 30.05
C PRO A 137 -6.63 18.94 30.21
N ALA A 138 -6.37 19.68 29.14
CA ALA A 138 -6.54 21.14 29.17
C ALA A 138 -7.89 21.44 29.80
N HIS A 139 -7.88 22.11 30.95
CA HIS A 139 -9.04 22.24 31.82
C HIS A 139 -10.17 22.79 30.97
N ARG A 140 -11.18 21.97 30.68
CA ARG A 140 -12.46 22.54 30.27
C ARG A 140 -12.97 23.21 31.51
N PRO A 141 -13.20 24.53 31.55
CA PRO A 141 -14.15 25.04 32.52
C PRO A 141 -15.49 24.35 32.19
N THR A 142 -15.72 23.19 32.78
CA THR A 142 -17.03 22.95 33.36
C THR A 142 -17.16 24.12 34.31
N THR A 143 -18.02 25.08 33.97
CA THR A 143 -18.46 26.11 34.90
C THR A 143 -19.04 25.37 36.10
N ILE A 144 -18.19 24.90 37.00
CA ILE A 144 -18.54 24.47 38.33
C ILE A 144 -18.35 25.76 39.08
N VAL A 145 -19.42 26.55 39.10
CA VAL A 145 -19.54 27.58 40.11
C VAL A 145 -19.70 26.79 41.40
N ASP A 146 -18.76 26.92 42.34
CA ASP A 146 -18.86 26.39 43.70
C ASP A 146 -19.95 27.16 44.48
N SER A 147 -21.17 27.18 43.96
CA SER A 147 -22.36 27.66 44.64
C SER A 147 -23.27 26.47 44.84
N ASP A 148 -23.66 26.21 46.08
CA ASP A 148 -24.58 25.14 46.53
C ASP A 148 -26.02 25.27 45.95
N GLU A 149 -26.19 25.98 44.84
CA GLU A 149 -27.43 26.15 44.11
C GLU A 149 -27.35 25.32 42.81
N GLU A 150 -27.90 24.11 42.88
CA GLU A 150 -28.22 23.21 41.76
C GLU A 150 -29.31 23.80 40.84
N GLU A 151 -29.21 25.07 40.44
CA GLU A 151 -30.08 25.63 39.41
C GLU A 151 -29.49 25.37 38.01
N ASP A 152 -30.36 24.84 37.14
CA ASP A 152 -30.15 24.48 35.74
C ASP A 152 -29.06 25.30 35.03
N ILE A 153 -27.81 24.80 35.05
CA ILE A 153 -26.75 25.32 34.18
C ILE A 153 -27.12 24.90 32.75
N GLU A 154 -27.90 25.74 32.07
CA GLU A 154 -28.10 25.68 30.64
C GLU A 154 -26.72 25.58 29.99
N ARG A 155 -26.43 24.43 29.38
CA ARG A 155 -25.25 24.29 28.53
C ARG A 155 -25.37 25.35 27.46
N VAL A 156 -24.61 26.43 27.58
CA VAL A 156 -24.46 27.43 26.52
C VAL A 156 -24.07 26.66 25.27
N GLU A 157 -25.02 26.50 24.34
CA GLU A 157 -24.79 25.85 23.06
C GLU A 157 -23.83 26.73 22.28
N ARG A 158 -22.53 26.38 22.34
CA ARG A 158 -21.52 27.07 21.54
C ARG A 158 -21.88 26.92 20.07
N GLU A 159 -21.90 28.03 19.35
CA GLU A 159 -22.18 28.03 17.93
C GLU A 159 -21.19 27.11 17.20
N LYS A 160 -21.73 26.15 16.46
CA LYS A 160 -20.95 25.09 15.84
C LYS A 160 -20.50 25.50 14.44
N ILE A 161 -19.19 25.68 14.26
CA ILE A 161 -18.63 26.06 12.96
C ILE A 161 -18.46 24.83 12.07
N ILE A 162 -19.00 24.86 10.85
CA ILE A 162 -18.84 23.79 9.86
C ILE A 162 -17.75 24.19 8.86
N ILE A 163 -16.75 23.33 8.68
CA ILE A 163 -15.60 23.58 7.83
C ILE A 163 -15.39 22.41 6.86
N TRP A 164 -15.24 22.71 5.57
CA TRP A 164 -14.88 21.73 4.56
C TRP A 164 -13.38 21.78 4.27
N ILE A 165 -12.73 20.63 4.31
CA ILE A 165 -11.33 20.49 3.88
C ILE A 165 -11.30 19.77 2.54
N ILE A 166 -10.72 20.43 1.54
CA ILE A 166 -10.54 19.88 0.19
C ILE A 166 -9.05 19.84 -0.12
N THR A 167 -8.58 18.74 -0.71
CA THR A 167 -7.18 18.61 -1.14
C THR A 167 -7.06 18.25 -2.61
N ALA A 168 -5.98 18.71 -3.22
CA ALA A 168 -5.56 18.36 -4.57
C ALA A 168 -4.06 18.05 -4.58
N ALA A 169 -3.63 17.14 -5.45
CA ALA A 169 -2.23 16.81 -5.61
C ALA A 169 -1.90 16.58 -7.08
N GLU A 170 -0.73 17.05 -7.47
CA GLU A 170 -0.04 16.77 -8.72
C GLU A 170 1.17 15.90 -8.40
N ASN A 171 1.42 14.86 -9.19
CA ASN A 171 2.49 13.89 -8.94
C ASN A 171 2.48 13.35 -7.50
N HIS A 172 1.31 12.90 -7.02
CA HIS A 172 1.10 12.39 -5.66
C HIS A 172 2.17 11.35 -5.27
N LYS A 173 2.84 11.58 -4.13
CA LYS A 173 3.92 10.76 -3.54
C LYS A 173 5.28 10.78 -4.26
N TYR A 174 5.45 11.58 -5.31
CA TYR A 174 6.74 11.82 -5.95
C TYR A 174 7.49 12.98 -5.27
N GLU A 175 8.80 13.07 -5.45
CA GLU A 175 9.64 14.15 -4.90
C GLU A 175 9.29 15.50 -5.50
N ASN A 176 8.99 15.53 -6.81
CA ASN A 176 8.48 16.71 -7.51
C ASN A 176 6.96 16.87 -7.37
N GLY A 177 6.34 16.13 -6.44
CA GLY A 177 4.94 16.25 -6.10
C GLY A 177 4.60 17.67 -5.63
N ARG A 178 3.37 18.11 -5.90
CA ARG A 178 2.84 19.35 -5.36
C ARG A 178 1.47 19.06 -4.79
N THR A 179 1.23 19.53 -3.58
CA THR A 179 -0.05 19.32 -2.90
C THR A 179 -0.62 20.65 -2.46
N TRP A 180 -1.92 20.80 -2.63
CA TRP A 180 -2.67 21.96 -2.18
C TRP A 180 -3.82 21.52 -1.28
N MET A 181 -4.20 22.43 -0.40
CA MET A 181 -5.34 22.30 0.48
C MET A 181 -6.17 23.57 0.46
N THR A 182 -7.47 23.40 0.65
CA THR A 182 -8.43 24.48 0.88
C THR A 182 -9.14 24.20 2.19
N ILE A 183 -9.18 25.20 3.06
CA ILE A 183 -10.05 25.27 4.23
C ILE A 183 -11.20 26.20 3.84
N TYR A 184 -12.42 25.67 3.79
CA TYR A 184 -13.59 26.36 3.26
C TYR A 184 -14.68 26.45 4.34
N TYR A 185 -15.18 27.66 4.58
CA TYR A 185 -16.21 27.97 5.59
C TYR A 185 -17.58 28.26 4.97
N GLY A 186 -17.61 28.81 3.75
CA GLY A 186 -18.85 29.21 3.09
C GLY A 186 -18.57 29.91 1.77
N GLU A 187 -19.61 30.16 0.97
CA GLU A 187 -19.46 31.07 -0.18
C GLU A 187 -19.17 32.47 0.35
N ASP A 188 -18.20 33.15 -0.27
CA ASP A 188 -17.77 34.52 0.05
C ASP A 188 -17.27 34.75 1.49
N ASP A 189 -17.01 33.69 2.25
CA ASP A 189 -16.41 33.78 3.58
C ASP A 189 -14.92 34.17 3.49
N GLU A 190 -14.54 35.28 4.13
CA GLU A 190 -13.18 35.81 4.14
C GLU A 190 -12.16 34.89 4.84
N ARG A 191 -12.63 33.95 5.67
CA ARG A 191 -11.80 32.94 6.35
C ARG A 191 -11.43 31.79 5.42
N ASN A 192 -11.98 31.72 4.21
CA ASN A 192 -11.56 30.77 3.18
C ASN A 192 -10.06 30.94 2.89
N ARG A 193 -9.34 29.81 2.87
CA ARG A 193 -7.89 29.81 2.65
C ARG A 193 -7.50 28.69 1.70
N ASN A 194 -6.71 29.05 0.69
CA ASN A 194 -6.01 28.11 -0.18
C ASN A 194 -4.53 28.12 0.17
N ARG A 195 -3.93 26.95 0.31
CA ARG A 195 -2.52 26.81 0.65
C ARG A 195 -1.85 25.72 -0.16
N LYS A 196 -0.61 26.00 -0.55
CA LYS A 196 0.32 25.02 -1.11
C LYS A 196 1.12 24.44 0.05
N LEU A 197 1.20 23.12 0.09
CA LEU A 197 1.90 22.41 1.14
C LEU A 197 3.41 22.68 1.02
N GLY A 198 4.03 23.07 2.13
CA GLY A 198 5.48 23.29 2.21
C GLY A 198 6.30 22.04 1.93
N PRO A 199 7.65 22.15 1.96
CA PRO A 199 8.56 21.05 1.65
C PRO A 199 8.30 19.80 2.50
N GLY A 200 8.74 18.65 2.00
CA GLY A 200 8.53 17.33 2.62
C GLY A 200 7.66 16.41 1.78
N HIS A 201 7.06 15.39 2.41
CA HIS A 201 6.25 14.40 1.71
C HIS A 201 5.02 15.04 1.06
N GLN A 202 4.83 14.87 -0.25
CA GLN A 202 3.73 15.51 -0.99
C GLN A 202 2.60 14.51 -1.21
N SER A 203 1.61 14.53 -0.32
CA SER A 203 0.45 13.66 -0.40
C SER A 203 -0.84 14.36 0.03
N THR A 204 -1.96 13.98 -0.58
CA THR A 204 -3.29 14.45 -0.19
C THR A 204 -3.59 14.15 1.28
N GLU A 205 -3.12 13.02 1.80
CA GLU A 205 -3.24 12.68 3.22
C GLU A 205 -2.51 13.66 4.12
N ARG A 206 -1.28 14.05 3.79
CA ARG A 206 -0.52 15.05 4.56
C ARG A 206 -1.23 16.40 4.53
N ALA A 207 -1.74 16.79 3.37
CA ALA A 207 -2.50 18.04 3.23
C ALA A 207 -3.76 18.06 4.11
N TYR A 208 -4.46 16.93 4.26
CA TYR A 208 -5.54 16.85 5.24
C TYR A 208 -5.05 17.03 6.67
N ILE A 209 -3.97 16.34 7.07
CA ILE A 209 -3.41 16.44 8.42
C ILE A 209 -3.01 17.89 8.74
N VAL A 210 -2.32 18.53 7.82
CA VAL A 210 -1.88 19.93 7.96
C VAL A 210 -3.05 20.90 7.99
N ALA A 211 -4.07 20.70 7.16
CA ALA A 211 -5.29 21.51 7.24
C ALA A 211 -6.02 21.34 8.58
N LEU A 212 -6.04 20.11 9.14
CA LEU A 212 -6.59 19.85 10.46
C LEU A 212 -5.79 20.54 11.57
N GLN A 213 -4.45 20.56 11.48
CA GLN A 213 -3.60 21.30 12.42
C GLN A 213 -3.96 22.79 12.40
N GLU A 214 -4.08 23.37 11.21
CA GLU A 214 -4.40 24.79 11.02
C GLU A 214 -5.79 25.15 11.55
N VAL A 215 -6.80 24.32 11.27
CA VAL A 215 -8.15 24.52 11.82
C VAL A 215 -8.13 24.39 13.34
N ALA A 216 -7.45 23.38 13.87
CA ALA A 216 -7.43 23.11 15.31
C ALA A 216 -6.71 24.21 16.09
N GLN A 217 -5.66 24.81 15.53
CA GLN A 217 -4.92 25.93 16.12
C GLN A 217 -5.69 27.26 16.09
N ARG A 218 -6.48 27.50 15.04
CA ARG A 218 -7.23 28.76 14.89
C ARG A 218 -8.47 28.82 15.77
N HIS A 219 -9.19 27.71 15.86
CA HIS A 219 -10.47 27.66 16.53
C HIS A 219 -10.36 27.04 17.92
N GLN A 220 -9.46 27.50 18.80
CA GLN A 220 -9.15 26.73 20.02
C GLN A 220 -10.35 26.58 20.98
N LEU A 221 -11.29 27.53 20.93
CA LEU A 221 -12.37 27.69 21.90
C LEU A 221 -13.76 27.35 21.33
N GLU A 222 -13.89 27.27 20.02
CA GLU A 222 -15.14 27.03 19.30
C GLU A 222 -15.38 25.54 19.02
N ASP A 223 -16.64 25.11 19.04
CA ASP A 223 -16.98 23.76 18.60
C ASP A 223 -16.96 23.69 17.07
N VAL A 224 -16.17 22.75 16.51
CA VAL A 224 -15.97 22.66 15.06
C VAL A 224 -16.37 21.30 14.52
N GLU A 225 -17.13 21.27 13.43
CA GLU A 225 -17.32 20.08 12.58
C GLU A 225 -16.57 20.23 11.27
N ILE A 226 -15.60 19.35 11.08
CA ILE A 226 -14.80 19.27 9.88
C ILE A 226 -15.33 18.17 8.97
N ARG A 227 -15.63 18.53 7.72
CA ARG A 227 -16.09 17.61 6.71
C ARG A 227 -15.00 17.38 5.66
N LEU A 228 -14.65 16.11 5.43
CA LEU A 228 -13.58 15.72 4.49
C LEU A 228 -13.93 14.44 3.71
N THR A 229 -13.20 14.15 2.64
CA THR A 229 -13.50 12.99 1.76
C THR A 229 -12.62 11.75 2.01
N SER A 230 -11.59 11.86 2.86
CA SER A 230 -10.61 10.80 3.09
C SER A 230 -10.96 9.93 4.30
N LYS A 231 -11.50 8.73 4.05
CA LYS A 231 -11.73 7.70 5.09
C LYS A 231 -10.45 7.34 5.85
N LYS A 232 -9.30 7.35 5.16
CA LYS A 232 -7.99 7.00 5.74
C LYS A 232 -7.60 7.96 6.87
N ILE A 233 -7.90 9.25 6.74
CA ILE A 233 -7.58 10.27 7.75
C ILE A 233 -8.45 10.09 8.99
N ILE A 234 -9.76 9.85 8.83
CA ILE A 234 -10.65 9.57 9.97
C ILE A 234 -10.22 8.29 10.69
N GLN A 235 -9.90 7.23 9.94
CA GLN A 235 -9.37 6.00 10.54
C GLN A 235 -8.04 6.22 11.27
N MET A 236 -7.18 7.07 10.72
CA MET A 236 -5.91 7.44 11.33
C MET A 236 -6.14 8.19 12.65
N ILE A 237 -7.02 9.19 12.72
CA ILE A 237 -7.31 9.93 13.96
C ILE A 237 -7.92 9.00 15.01
N ASN A 238 -8.86 8.13 14.63
CA ASN A 238 -9.63 7.34 15.59
C ASN A 238 -8.87 6.13 16.13
N LYS A 239 -8.29 5.34 15.23
CA LYS A 239 -7.69 4.04 15.55
C LYS A 239 -6.18 4.06 15.33
N GLY A 240 -5.73 4.78 14.32
CA GLY A 240 -4.32 4.85 13.93
C GLY A 240 -3.47 5.63 14.93
N ALA A 241 -4.02 6.65 15.59
CA ALA A 241 -3.33 7.51 16.54
C ALA A 241 -2.79 6.73 17.72
N ARG A 242 -3.68 6.06 18.45
CA ARG A 242 -3.32 5.23 19.62
C ARG A 242 -2.32 4.14 19.25
N LYS A 243 -2.61 3.40 18.17
CA LYS A 243 -1.68 2.37 17.69
C LYS A 243 -0.34 2.97 17.29
N GLY A 244 -0.35 4.13 16.64
CA GLY A 244 0.86 4.84 16.26
C GLY A 244 1.69 5.22 17.47
N GLU A 245 1.10 5.82 18.49
CA GLU A 245 1.83 6.10 19.73
C GLU A 245 2.35 4.83 20.37
N ASP A 246 1.55 3.78 20.47
CA ASP A 246 1.95 2.50 21.05
C ASP A 246 3.11 1.83 20.29
N ASP A 247 3.17 1.97 18.97
CA ASP A 247 4.21 1.40 18.11
C ASP A 247 5.37 2.38 17.84
N ASP A 248 5.47 3.51 18.56
CA ASP A 248 6.42 4.62 18.29
C ASP A 248 6.41 5.11 16.83
N TRP A 249 5.23 5.05 16.24
CA TRP A 249 4.90 5.48 14.90
C TRP A 249 5.66 4.75 13.78
N ILE A 250 6.21 3.57 14.06
CA ILE A 250 6.96 2.80 13.07
C ILE A 250 6.06 2.43 11.90
N GLY A 251 6.57 2.69 10.69
CA GLY A 251 5.89 2.33 9.45
C GLY A 251 4.67 3.20 9.14
N ILE A 252 4.40 4.24 9.95
CA ILE A 252 3.34 5.21 9.67
C ILE A 252 3.91 6.34 8.80
N GLU A 253 3.36 6.47 7.59
CA GLU A 253 3.62 7.59 6.69
C GLU A 253 3.20 8.90 7.38
N MET A 254 4.02 9.96 7.26
CA MET A 254 3.72 11.31 7.80
C MET A 254 3.57 11.37 9.33
N HIS A 255 4.19 10.44 10.07
CA HIS A 255 4.05 10.34 11.52
C HIS A 255 4.37 11.64 12.28
N GLU A 256 5.34 12.43 11.82
CA GLU A 256 5.65 13.72 12.45
C GLU A 256 4.47 14.70 12.39
N ASP A 257 3.79 14.79 11.24
CA ASP A 257 2.59 15.63 11.12
C ASP A 257 1.43 15.06 11.96
N CYS A 258 1.32 13.73 12.07
CA CYS A 258 0.32 13.09 12.93
C CYS A 258 0.55 13.38 14.42
N LYS A 259 1.80 13.31 14.89
CA LYS A 259 2.18 13.62 16.27
C LYS A 259 1.80 15.06 16.63
N ILE A 260 2.18 16.01 15.77
CA ILE A 260 1.85 17.43 15.92
C ILE A 260 0.32 17.61 15.97
N LEU A 261 -0.42 16.98 15.07
CA LEU A 261 -1.88 17.07 15.07
C LEU A 261 -2.47 16.57 16.39
N LEU A 262 -2.02 15.42 16.90
CA LEU A 262 -2.54 14.88 18.16
C LEU A 262 -2.21 15.76 19.36
N GLN A 263 -1.04 16.37 19.38
CA GLN A 263 -0.67 17.34 20.42
C GLN A 263 -1.60 18.55 20.40
N ILE A 264 -1.83 19.14 19.22
CA ILE A 264 -2.75 20.27 19.06
C ILE A 264 -4.17 19.88 19.49
N LEU A 265 -4.65 18.70 19.08
CA LEU A 265 -5.98 18.22 19.44
C LEU A 265 -6.13 17.97 20.94
N ARG A 266 -5.08 17.53 21.64
CA ARG A 266 -5.09 17.33 23.11
C ARG A 266 -5.08 18.64 23.89
N ASN A 267 -4.45 19.67 23.35
CA ASN A 267 -4.41 21.00 23.96
C ASN A 267 -5.70 21.80 23.74
N ARG A 268 -6.55 21.36 22.81
CA ARG A 268 -7.76 22.08 22.45
C ARG A 268 -8.83 21.91 23.53
N GLU A 269 -9.41 23.02 23.97
CA GLU A 269 -10.46 23.03 24.99
C GLU A 269 -11.83 22.61 24.40
N ALA A 270 -12.12 23.06 23.17
CA ALA A 270 -13.40 22.84 22.51
C ALA A 270 -13.49 21.53 21.72
N LYS A 271 -14.72 21.07 21.44
CA LYS A 271 -14.96 19.81 20.73
C LYS A 271 -14.64 19.95 19.25
N MET A 272 -14.01 18.91 18.70
CA MET A 272 -13.77 18.80 17.26
C MET A 272 -14.35 17.48 16.74
N GLN A 273 -15.28 17.61 15.79
CA GLN A 273 -15.90 16.48 15.12
C GLN A 273 -15.38 16.38 13.70
N VAL A 274 -15.05 15.17 13.24
CA VAL A 274 -14.64 14.93 11.86
C VAL A 274 -15.65 14.00 11.19
N ALA A 275 -16.24 14.45 10.09
CA ALA A 275 -17.27 13.74 9.34
C ALA A 275 -16.78 13.36 7.93
N LEU A 276 -17.05 12.11 7.53
CA LEU A 276 -16.75 11.62 6.18
C LEU A 276 -17.84 12.02 5.18
N ILE A 277 -17.50 12.82 4.19
CA ILE A 277 -18.35 13.07 3.03
C ILE A 277 -18.19 11.92 2.03
N THR A 278 -19.28 11.21 1.77
CA THR A 278 -19.32 10.14 0.77
C THR A 278 -19.77 10.67 -0.59
N LYS A 279 -19.51 9.89 -1.66
CA LYS A 279 -19.93 10.24 -3.04
C LYS A 279 -21.44 10.45 -3.21
N ARG A 280 -22.26 9.93 -2.29
CA ARG A 280 -23.73 10.04 -2.31
C ARG A 280 -24.24 11.27 -1.55
N SER A 281 -23.35 12.01 -0.88
CA SER A 281 -23.74 13.24 -0.19
C SER A 281 -24.16 14.31 -1.19
N HIS A 282 -25.19 15.09 -0.86
CA HIS A 282 -25.61 16.27 -1.61
C HIS A 282 -24.48 17.31 -1.75
N GLU A 283 -23.59 17.38 -0.75
CA GLU A 283 -22.42 18.28 -0.72
C GLU A 283 -21.33 17.94 -1.74
N ILE A 284 -21.39 16.78 -2.41
CA ILE A 284 -20.34 16.38 -3.36
C ILE A 284 -20.24 17.35 -4.55
N LYS A 285 -21.34 18.03 -4.91
CA LYS A 285 -21.36 19.06 -5.95
C LYS A 285 -20.52 20.27 -5.53
N LEU A 286 -20.69 20.72 -4.29
CA LEU A 286 -19.90 21.81 -3.69
C LEU A 286 -18.40 21.46 -3.66
N ILE A 287 -18.04 20.25 -3.18
CA ILE A 287 -16.64 19.82 -3.16
C ILE A 287 -16.03 19.81 -4.55
N LYS A 288 -16.76 19.35 -5.58
CA LYS A 288 -16.27 19.37 -6.96
C LYS A 288 -16.04 20.81 -7.45
N LYS A 289 -16.95 21.74 -7.14
CA LYS A 289 -16.83 23.16 -7.47
C LYS A 289 -15.59 23.77 -6.81
N ILE A 290 -15.38 23.55 -5.51
CA ILE A 290 -14.23 24.06 -4.76
C ILE A 290 -12.93 23.43 -5.28
N LYS A 291 -12.92 22.11 -5.52
CA LYS A 291 -11.73 21.42 -6.04
C LYS A 291 -11.33 21.92 -7.43
N LYS A 292 -12.30 22.27 -8.28
CA LYS A 292 -12.05 22.90 -9.59
C LYS A 292 -11.39 24.27 -9.41
N ARG A 293 -11.94 25.13 -8.55
CA ARG A 293 -11.35 26.45 -8.21
C ARG A 293 -9.93 26.34 -7.63
N LEU A 294 -9.70 25.36 -6.75
CA LEU A 294 -8.36 25.07 -6.20
C LEU A 294 -7.36 24.67 -7.30
N TRP A 295 -7.82 23.92 -8.31
CA TRP A 295 -6.97 23.53 -9.43
C TRP A 295 -6.65 24.70 -10.36
N GLU A 296 -7.63 25.58 -10.60
CA GLU A 296 -7.47 26.78 -11.44
C GLU A 296 -6.53 27.81 -10.78
N SER A 297 -6.52 27.90 -9.45
CA SER A 297 -5.66 28.81 -8.67
C SER A 297 -4.30 28.20 -8.27
N LYS A 298 -3.95 27.01 -8.74
CA LYS A 298 -2.79 26.27 -8.23
C LYS A 298 -1.43 26.97 -8.38
N GLU A 299 -1.29 27.79 -9.43
CA GLU A 299 -0.05 28.53 -9.74
C GLU A 299 0.07 29.84 -8.93
N THR A 300 -1.05 30.44 -8.50
CA THR A 300 -1.05 31.67 -7.71
C THR A 300 -0.94 31.42 -6.21
N ILE A 301 -1.22 30.20 -5.75
CA ILE A 301 -1.13 29.83 -4.34
C ILE A 301 0.33 29.72 -3.90
N THR A 302 0.74 30.64 -3.02
CA THR A 302 2.07 30.67 -2.43
C THR A 302 2.23 29.58 -1.36
N SER A 303 3.44 29.01 -1.28
CA SER A 303 3.82 28.10 -0.20
C SER A 303 4.07 28.90 1.07
N GLN A 304 3.24 28.73 2.09
CA GLN A 304 3.50 29.29 3.42
C GLN A 304 3.94 28.16 4.35
N ALA A 305 4.95 28.44 5.18
CA ALA A 305 5.32 27.53 6.26
C ALA A 305 4.11 27.40 7.22
N VAL A 306 3.76 26.16 7.53
CA VAL A 306 2.77 25.88 8.58
C VAL A 306 3.47 26.19 9.90
N ILE A 307 2.86 27.05 10.73
CA ILE A 307 3.38 27.35 12.05
C ILE A 307 3.24 26.08 12.90
N ARG A 308 4.36 25.41 13.12
CA ARG A 308 4.48 24.22 13.98
C ARG A 308 4.87 24.66 15.38
N GLN A 309 3.96 25.35 16.07
CA GLN A 309 4.14 25.56 17.51
C GLN A 309 3.68 24.29 18.23
N THR A 310 4.63 23.57 18.80
CA THR A 310 4.37 22.44 19.68
C THR A 310 5.26 22.54 20.91
N ASP A 311 5.04 23.56 21.74
CA ASP A 311 5.60 23.62 23.10
C ASP A 311 4.70 22.81 24.04
N THR A 312 4.44 21.55 23.68
CA THR A 312 3.46 20.75 24.38
C THR A 312 4.10 19.49 24.95
N ASP A 313 3.85 19.34 26.24
CA ASP A 313 4.31 18.25 27.07
C ASP A 313 3.68 16.89 26.69
N TYR A 314 2.67 16.87 25.82
CA TYR A 314 1.89 15.68 25.42
C TYR A 314 2.58 14.75 24.41
N ALA A 315 3.88 14.95 24.14
CA ALA A 315 4.67 14.07 23.27
C ALA A 315 4.97 12.73 23.95
N ASN A 316 4.23 11.68 23.58
CA ASN A 316 4.61 10.31 23.93
C ASN A 316 5.78 9.85 23.05
N THR A 317 6.94 9.56 23.66
CA THR A 317 8.09 8.98 22.96
C THR A 317 8.26 7.50 23.31
N GLY A 318 8.63 6.67 22.33
CA GLY A 318 8.93 5.26 22.55
C GLY A 318 7.70 4.36 22.43
N ALA A 319 7.95 3.08 22.20
CA ALA A 319 6.90 2.08 21.97
C ALA A 319 6.46 1.46 23.29
N LYS A 320 5.16 1.22 23.44
CA LYS A 320 4.56 0.63 24.64
C LYS A 320 4.91 -0.86 24.74
N LEU A 321 5.52 -1.25 25.85
CA LEU A 321 6.07 -2.61 26.03
C LEU A 321 4.99 -3.70 25.96
N GLN A 322 3.77 -3.42 26.42
CA GLN A 322 2.69 -4.39 26.42
C GLN A 322 2.14 -4.72 25.03
N THR A 323 2.20 -3.76 24.11
CA THR A 323 1.60 -3.87 22.77
C THR A 323 2.63 -4.13 21.68
N ILE A 324 3.92 -3.98 22.00
CA ILE A 324 4.99 -4.15 21.03
C ILE A 324 5.08 -5.61 20.55
N SER A 325 5.13 -5.79 19.23
CA SER A 325 5.43 -7.09 18.63
C SER A 325 6.94 -7.27 18.46
N GLN A 326 7.42 -8.53 18.38
CA GLN A 326 8.82 -8.82 18.04
C GLN A 326 9.25 -8.11 16.74
N LYS A 327 8.36 -8.03 15.75
CA LYS A 327 8.59 -7.30 14.51
C LYS A 327 8.79 -5.80 14.73
N THR A 328 7.93 -5.17 15.53
CA THR A 328 8.04 -3.74 15.89
C THR A 328 9.32 -3.48 16.68
N ALA A 329 9.64 -4.34 17.66
CA ALA A 329 10.86 -4.26 18.46
C ALA A 329 12.12 -4.36 17.58
N TYR A 330 12.14 -5.31 16.64
CA TYR A 330 13.24 -5.44 15.68
C TYR A 330 13.37 -4.21 14.78
N GLN A 331 12.25 -3.65 14.30
CA GLN A 331 12.26 -2.42 13.51
C GLN A 331 12.77 -1.20 14.31
N LEU A 332 12.44 -1.08 15.59
CA LEU A 332 13.01 -0.04 16.47
C LEU A 332 14.52 -0.20 16.61
N ALA A 333 14.98 -1.42 16.87
CA ALA A 333 16.40 -1.72 17.00
C ALA A 333 17.16 -1.36 15.71
N LEU A 334 16.61 -1.76 14.55
CA LEU A 334 17.17 -1.37 13.25
C LEU A 334 17.18 0.14 13.04
N LYS A 335 16.09 0.86 13.35
CA LYS A 335 16.01 2.32 13.22
C LYS A 335 17.05 3.02 14.09
N LYS A 336 17.25 2.54 15.31
CA LYS A 336 18.24 3.07 16.26
C LYS A 336 19.68 2.77 15.84
N ASN A 337 19.91 1.59 15.25
CA ASN A 337 21.24 1.14 14.82
C ASN A 337 21.56 1.47 13.36
N ALA A 338 20.63 2.09 12.62
CA ALA A 338 20.81 2.45 11.22
C ALA A 338 21.85 3.58 11.10
N LYS A 339 23.13 3.22 11.03
CA LYS A 339 24.16 4.07 10.41
C LYS A 339 23.73 4.28 8.95
N ASN A 340 23.77 5.53 8.45
CA ASN A 340 23.33 5.90 7.10
C ASN A 340 23.63 4.80 6.08
N PRO A 341 22.62 4.02 5.62
CA PRO A 341 22.88 2.75 4.97
C PRO A 341 23.36 2.89 3.52
N ILE A 342 23.27 4.10 2.95
CA ILE A 342 23.57 4.38 1.55
C ILE A 342 24.88 5.15 1.47
N ASN A 343 25.88 4.57 0.80
CA ASN A 343 27.14 5.25 0.54
C ASN A 343 26.95 6.42 -0.44
N GLU A 344 27.86 7.40 -0.40
CA GLU A 344 27.80 8.60 -1.24
C GLU A 344 27.73 8.28 -2.75
N LYS A 345 28.45 7.23 -3.19
CA LYS A 345 28.42 6.76 -4.57
C LYS A 345 27.02 6.31 -5.01
N THR A 346 26.30 5.57 -4.17
CA THR A 346 24.92 5.13 -4.45
C THR A 346 23.97 6.33 -4.42
N ARG A 347 24.15 7.28 -3.50
CA ARG A 347 23.35 8.51 -3.45
C ARG A 347 23.46 9.31 -4.75
N ARG A 348 24.68 9.56 -5.25
CA ARG A 348 24.90 10.24 -6.53
C ARG A 348 24.21 9.52 -7.69
N ARG A 349 24.29 8.18 -7.73
CA ARG A 349 23.60 7.37 -8.75
C ARG A 349 22.09 7.47 -8.66
N LEU A 350 21.53 7.46 -7.44
CA LEU A 350 20.09 7.63 -7.24
C LEU A 350 19.62 8.98 -7.79
N GLU A 351 20.36 10.07 -7.58
CA GLU A 351 19.97 11.37 -8.15
C GLU A 351 20.01 11.38 -9.68
N VAL A 352 21.03 10.78 -10.31
CA VAL A 352 21.08 10.63 -11.78
C VAL A 352 19.92 9.78 -12.28
N ILE A 353 19.59 8.67 -11.60
CA ILE A 353 18.45 7.81 -11.95
C ILE A 353 17.15 8.58 -11.83
N LYS A 354 16.94 9.34 -10.75
CA LYS A 354 15.73 10.14 -10.55
C LYS A 354 15.58 11.20 -11.63
N ALA A 355 16.66 11.90 -11.99
CA ALA A 355 16.66 12.91 -13.05
C ALA A 355 16.32 12.30 -14.42
N GLU A 356 16.86 11.11 -14.74
CA GLU A 356 16.52 10.39 -15.98
C GLU A 356 15.03 9.99 -16.00
N ILE A 357 14.50 9.47 -14.89
CA ILE A 357 13.08 9.09 -14.79
C ILE A 357 12.18 10.32 -14.85
N GLU A 358 12.57 11.44 -14.22
CA GLU A 358 11.83 12.69 -14.31
C GLU A 358 11.79 13.21 -15.75
N THR A 359 12.92 13.22 -16.45
CA THR A 359 13.01 13.63 -17.85
C THR A 359 12.14 12.76 -18.76
N ARG A 360 12.06 11.45 -18.50
CA ARG A 360 11.28 10.52 -19.33
C ARG A 360 9.79 10.46 -18.98
N SER A 361 9.43 10.70 -17.73
CA SER A 361 8.10 10.40 -17.19
C SER A 361 7.38 11.60 -16.54
N ASN A 362 8.02 12.77 -16.47
CA ASN A 362 7.57 13.97 -15.77
C ASN A 362 7.31 13.76 -14.26
N VAL A 363 7.89 12.72 -13.68
CA VAL A 363 7.74 12.37 -12.26
C VAL A 363 9.10 12.01 -11.65
N LYS A 364 9.45 12.61 -10.52
CA LYS A 364 10.70 12.34 -9.79
C LYS A 364 10.45 11.33 -8.66
N PRO A 365 10.80 10.04 -8.79
CA PRO A 365 10.49 9.04 -7.77
C PRO A 365 11.31 9.27 -6.50
N THR A 366 10.75 8.89 -5.35
CA THR A 366 11.51 8.82 -4.10
C THR A 366 12.45 7.60 -4.08
N ASP A 367 13.51 7.65 -3.28
CA ASP A 367 14.41 6.49 -3.08
C ASP A 367 13.64 5.22 -2.67
N GLN A 368 12.68 5.38 -1.75
CA GLN A 368 11.85 4.27 -1.29
C GLN A 368 11.01 3.67 -2.41
N MET A 369 10.48 4.50 -3.32
CA MET A 369 9.73 4.03 -4.48
C MET A 369 10.64 3.27 -5.45
N LEU A 370 11.83 3.79 -5.73
CA LEU A 370 12.81 3.11 -6.60
C LEU A 370 13.12 1.71 -6.07
N PHE A 371 13.53 1.60 -4.80
CA PHE A 371 13.88 0.30 -4.21
C PHE A 371 12.69 -0.64 -4.11
N LYS A 372 11.50 -0.13 -3.73
CA LYS A 372 10.28 -0.95 -3.69
C LYS A 372 9.96 -1.53 -5.06
N LYS A 373 10.00 -0.69 -6.11
CA LYS A 373 9.66 -1.12 -7.47
C LYS A 373 10.64 -2.12 -8.04
N ILE A 374 11.91 -2.04 -7.66
CA ILE A 374 12.91 -3.04 -8.05
C ILE A 374 12.66 -4.36 -7.33
N LYS A 375 12.36 -4.31 -6.02
CA LYS A 375 12.02 -5.50 -5.24
C LYS A 375 10.79 -6.24 -5.77
N ASP A 376 9.84 -5.50 -6.36
CA ASP A 376 8.64 -6.08 -6.98
C ASP A 376 8.93 -6.77 -8.34
N VAL A 377 10.14 -6.65 -8.90
CA VAL A 377 10.53 -7.33 -10.16
C VAL A 377 10.74 -8.82 -9.91
N THR A 378 10.01 -9.64 -10.66
CA THR A 378 10.12 -11.10 -10.62
C THR A 378 10.73 -11.64 -11.91
N PRO A 379 11.59 -12.67 -11.85
CA PRO A 379 12.06 -13.39 -10.66
C PRO A 379 13.08 -12.61 -9.79
N TYR A 380 13.25 -13.03 -8.53
CA TYR A 380 14.12 -12.36 -7.54
C TYR A 380 15.56 -12.16 -8.02
N ARG A 381 16.12 -13.10 -8.80
CA ARG A 381 17.47 -12.99 -9.40
C ARG A 381 17.65 -11.72 -10.24
N ILE A 382 16.60 -11.28 -10.92
CA ILE A 382 16.60 -10.06 -11.73
C ILE A 382 16.49 -8.82 -10.83
N SER A 383 15.65 -8.87 -9.80
CA SER A 383 15.61 -7.80 -8.79
C SER A 383 16.98 -7.59 -8.14
N ASP A 384 17.66 -8.67 -7.75
CA ASP A 384 19.02 -8.61 -7.18
C ASP A 384 20.03 -8.02 -8.19
N PHE A 385 19.94 -8.39 -9.47
CA PHE A 385 20.75 -7.81 -10.54
C PHE A 385 20.56 -6.29 -10.67
N LEU A 386 19.31 -5.82 -10.71
CA LEU A 386 18.99 -4.38 -10.76
C LEU A 386 19.47 -3.65 -9.49
N TRP A 387 19.31 -4.28 -8.32
CA TRP A 387 19.81 -3.73 -7.07
C TRP A 387 21.34 -3.59 -7.07
N LYS A 388 22.07 -4.59 -7.59
CA LYS A 388 23.53 -4.54 -7.75
C LYS A 388 23.96 -3.47 -8.76
N ILE A 389 23.19 -3.23 -9.82
CA ILE A 389 23.44 -2.12 -10.76
C ILE A 389 23.41 -0.78 -10.02
N ILE A 390 22.34 -0.50 -9.26
CA ILE A 390 22.21 0.75 -8.49
C ILE A 390 23.40 0.94 -7.56
N HIS A 391 23.74 -0.08 -6.79
CA HIS A 391 24.83 -0.01 -5.80
C HIS A 391 26.24 -0.11 -6.40
N GLY A 392 26.35 -0.44 -7.68
CA GLY A 392 27.65 -0.64 -8.34
C GLY A 392 28.40 -1.84 -7.81
N ARG A 393 27.66 -2.91 -7.49
CA ARG A 393 28.17 -4.17 -6.95
C ARG A 393 28.25 -5.29 -7.98
N ILE A 394 28.08 -4.96 -9.26
CA ILE A 394 28.32 -5.91 -10.34
C ILE A 394 29.83 -6.09 -10.51
N LYS A 395 30.29 -7.34 -10.46
CA LYS A 395 31.68 -7.71 -10.67
C LYS A 395 31.98 -7.79 -12.17
N CYS A 396 32.59 -6.74 -12.72
CA CYS A 396 33.04 -6.65 -14.12
C CYS A 396 34.20 -5.65 -14.24
N GLY A 397 34.97 -5.79 -15.32
CA GLY A 397 36.10 -4.92 -15.65
C GLY A 397 37.08 -4.66 -14.52
N ALA A 398 37.21 -3.40 -14.11
CA ALA A 398 38.16 -2.94 -13.08
C ALA A 398 38.10 -3.71 -11.74
N PHE A 399 37.00 -4.43 -11.45
CA PHE A 399 36.96 -5.35 -10.32
C PHE A 399 38.01 -6.46 -10.41
N PHE A 400 38.27 -6.99 -11.61
CA PHE A 400 39.18 -8.10 -11.84
C PHE A 400 40.65 -7.69 -11.92
N ARG A 401 40.95 -6.39 -12.07
CA ARG A 401 42.32 -5.84 -12.12
C ARG A 401 43.22 -6.33 -10.98
N TYR A 402 42.66 -6.47 -9.79
CA TYR A 402 43.40 -6.78 -8.56
C TYR A 402 43.31 -8.26 -8.16
N ILE A 403 42.75 -9.12 -9.01
CA ILE A 403 42.65 -10.56 -8.75
C ILE A 403 43.70 -11.26 -9.62
N PRO A 404 44.74 -11.87 -9.02
CA PRO A 404 45.73 -12.65 -9.76
C PRO A 404 45.05 -13.66 -10.68
N GLU A 405 45.64 -13.93 -11.84
CA GLU A 405 45.12 -14.83 -12.91
C GLU A 405 43.87 -14.33 -13.64
N TRP A 406 43.18 -13.31 -13.12
CA TRP A 406 41.91 -12.82 -13.69
C TRP A 406 42.02 -11.38 -14.19
N SER A 407 43.22 -10.77 -14.14
CA SER A 407 43.47 -9.40 -14.60
C SER A 407 43.07 -9.18 -16.06
N GLU A 408 43.25 -10.16 -16.94
CA GLU A 408 42.83 -10.09 -18.35
C GLU A 408 41.31 -9.91 -18.52
N LYS A 409 40.51 -10.37 -17.54
CA LYS A 409 39.04 -10.19 -17.53
C LYS A 409 38.62 -8.76 -17.18
N GLU A 410 39.58 -7.86 -16.97
CA GLU A 410 39.32 -6.41 -16.91
C GLU A 410 38.83 -5.87 -18.27
N PHE A 411 39.35 -6.41 -19.36
CA PHE A 411 39.07 -5.93 -20.70
C PHE A 411 38.03 -6.83 -21.37
N CYS A 412 37.15 -6.21 -22.15
CA CYS A 412 36.29 -6.96 -23.04
C CYS A 412 37.09 -7.42 -24.27
N LYS A 413 36.67 -8.49 -24.93
CA LYS A 413 37.27 -8.94 -26.22
C LYS A 413 37.26 -7.86 -27.33
N CYS A 414 36.43 -6.82 -27.21
CA CYS A 414 36.46 -5.67 -28.13
C CYS A 414 37.57 -4.65 -27.81
N GLY A 415 38.36 -4.84 -26.75
CA GLY A 415 39.45 -3.97 -26.32
C GLY A 415 39.08 -2.92 -25.26
N GLU A 416 37.81 -2.61 -25.06
CA GLU A 416 37.38 -1.64 -24.04
C GLU A 416 37.45 -2.21 -22.61
N THR A 417 37.74 -1.35 -21.62
CA THR A 417 37.57 -1.71 -20.20
C THR A 417 36.11 -2.05 -19.92
N GLU A 418 35.89 -3.25 -19.40
CA GLU A 418 34.54 -3.77 -19.30
C GLU A 418 33.73 -3.01 -18.24
N SER A 419 32.56 -2.52 -18.62
CA SER A 419 31.60 -1.91 -17.69
C SER A 419 30.21 -2.44 -17.93
N ILE A 420 29.33 -2.38 -16.93
CA ILE A 420 27.95 -2.85 -17.12
C ILE A 420 27.21 -2.08 -18.22
N SER A 421 27.54 -0.79 -18.44
CA SER A 421 26.97 -0.02 -19.54
C SER A 421 27.50 -0.51 -20.88
N HIS A 422 28.81 -0.74 -20.98
CA HIS A 422 29.44 -1.30 -22.16
C HIS A 422 28.81 -2.67 -22.52
N ILE A 423 28.81 -3.61 -21.58
CA ILE A 423 28.31 -4.98 -21.76
C ILE A 423 26.89 -5.00 -22.32
N LEU A 424 25.99 -4.20 -21.75
CA LEU A 424 24.56 -4.27 -22.02
C LEU A 424 24.12 -3.44 -23.24
N PHE A 425 24.81 -2.34 -23.55
CA PHE A 425 24.31 -1.37 -24.53
C PHE A 425 25.27 -1.07 -25.68
N ASN A 426 26.59 -1.24 -25.50
CA ASN A 426 27.58 -0.76 -26.48
C ASN A 426 28.48 -1.89 -27.04
N CYS A 427 28.61 -3.01 -26.34
CA CYS A 427 29.55 -4.06 -26.68
C CYS A 427 29.22 -4.74 -28.01
N GLU A 428 30.13 -4.68 -28.97
CA GLU A 428 30.02 -5.31 -30.29
C GLU A 428 30.12 -6.83 -30.21
N THR A 429 31.03 -7.36 -29.36
CA THR A 429 31.17 -8.80 -29.14
C THR A 429 29.93 -9.44 -28.53
N ASN A 430 29.15 -8.67 -27.75
CA ASN A 430 27.86 -9.13 -27.24
C ASN A 430 26.70 -8.87 -28.22
N HIS A 431 27.00 -8.35 -29.42
CA HIS A 431 26.04 -8.02 -30.47
C HIS A 431 24.89 -7.10 -30.01
N THR A 432 25.16 -6.23 -29.05
CA THR A 432 24.15 -5.39 -28.39
C THR A 432 23.33 -4.58 -29.39
N ARG A 433 23.98 -4.00 -30.42
CA ARG A 433 23.31 -3.24 -31.49
C ARG A 433 22.20 -4.04 -32.17
N LEU A 434 22.50 -5.26 -32.61
CA LEU A 434 21.55 -6.11 -33.34
C LEU A 434 20.40 -6.57 -32.42
N ILE A 435 20.72 -6.90 -31.17
CA ILE A 435 19.71 -7.27 -30.17
C ILE A 435 18.76 -6.11 -29.93
N TRP A 436 19.27 -4.90 -29.69
CA TRP A 436 18.42 -3.73 -29.46
C TRP A 436 17.59 -3.33 -30.67
N ILE A 437 18.08 -3.55 -31.91
CA ILE A 437 17.27 -3.42 -33.13
C ILE A 437 16.11 -4.41 -33.13
N GLY A 438 16.35 -5.69 -32.82
CA GLY A 438 15.31 -6.72 -32.72
C GLY A 438 14.25 -6.38 -31.67
N ILE A 439 14.68 -5.95 -30.47
CA ILE A 439 13.79 -5.53 -29.38
C ILE A 439 12.99 -4.28 -29.76
N ALA A 440 13.61 -3.29 -30.40
CA ALA A 440 12.92 -2.09 -30.86
C ALA A 440 11.86 -2.41 -31.94
N ARG A 441 12.18 -3.32 -32.88
CA ARG A 441 11.24 -3.81 -33.90
C ARG A 441 10.06 -4.54 -33.26
N LEU A 442 10.32 -5.42 -32.29
CA LEU A 442 9.27 -6.11 -31.54
C LEU A 442 8.37 -5.11 -30.80
N TYR A 443 8.96 -4.16 -30.06
CA TYR A 443 8.21 -3.12 -29.35
C TYR A 443 7.34 -2.30 -30.31
N LYS A 444 7.86 -1.92 -31.49
CA LYS A 444 7.12 -1.19 -32.52
C LYS A 444 5.96 -2.02 -33.08
N LYS A 445 6.15 -3.32 -33.34
CA LYS A 445 5.06 -4.22 -33.77
C LYS A 445 3.95 -4.31 -32.71
N VAL A 446 4.33 -4.42 -31.44
CA VAL A 446 3.37 -4.57 -30.33
C VAL A 446 2.61 -3.28 -30.02
N THR A 447 3.30 -2.13 -29.99
CA THR A 447 2.71 -0.85 -29.51
C THR A 447 2.38 0.15 -30.61
N GLY A 448 2.93 -0.04 -31.82
CA GLY A 448 2.89 0.95 -32.90
C GLY A 448 3.82 2.15 -32.69
N GLN A 449 4.63 2.16 -31.63
CA GLN A 449 5.50 3.30 -31.28
C GLN A 449 6.98 2.98 -31.45
N THR A 450 7.78 4.01 -31.68
CA THR A 450 9.24 3.89 -31.65
C THR A 450 9.71 3.70 -30.22
N MET A 451 10.61 2.73 -30.02
CA MET A 451 11.21 2.48 -28.72
C MET A 451 12.31 3.50 -28.49
N ARG A 452 12.29 4.20 -27.34
CA ARG A 452 13.45 4.99 -26.91
C ARG A 452 14.55 4.06 -26.43
N THR A 453 15.77 4.26 -26.93
CA THR A 453 16.93 3.46 -26.54
C THR A 453 17.13 3.52 -25.01
N PRO A 454 17.24 2.37 -24.35
CA PRO A 454 17.54 2.32 -22.92
C PRO A 454 18.99 2.68 -22.65
N SER A 455 19.23 3.23 -21.47
CA SER A 455 20.56 3.44 -20.89
C SER A 455 20.70 2.65 -19.59
N ILE A 456 21.90 2.58 -19.02
CA ILE A 456 22.11 1.98 -17.70
C ILE A 456 21.29 2.70 -16.60
N THR A 457 21.12 4.01 -16.71
CA THR A 457 20.31 4.81 -15.77
C THR A 457 18.82 4.50 -15.93
N THR A 458 18.34 4.33 -17.17
CA THR A 458 16.97 3.88 -17.46
C THR A 458 16.72 2.49 -16.88
N LEU A 459 17.65 1.55 -17.06
CA LEU A 459 17.54 0.19 -16.52
C LEU A 459 17.51 0.20 -14.99
N ALA A 460 18.35 1.01 -14.35
CA ALA A 460 18.40 1.11 -12.90
C ALA A 460 17.10 1.70 -12.32
N GLY A 461 16.46 2.66 -13.01
CA GLY A 461 15.18 3.26 -12.61
C GLY A 461 13.93 2.59 -13.21
N ILE A 462 14.09 1.47 -13.93
CA ILE A 462 13.09 0.93 -14.86
C ILE A 462 11.73 0.68 -14.19
N GLY A 463 11.72 0.26 -12.92
CA GLY A 463 10.49 -0.02 -12.17
C GLY A 463 9.61 1.21 -11.91
N CYS A 464 10.21 2.41 -11.91
CA CYS A 464 9.52 3.70 -11.72
C CYS A 464 9.17 4.41 -13.02
N LEU A 465 9.66 3.93 -14.16
CA LEU A 465 9.41 4.53 -15.46
C LEU A 465 7.91 4.48 -15.83
N LYS A 466 7.43 5.56 -16.43
CA LYS A 466 6.10 5.69 -17.03
C LYS A 466 6.21 6.26 -18.44
N ILE A 467 5.64 5.56 -19.41
CA ILE A 467 5.56 6.02 -20.79
C ILE A 467 4.27 6.81 -20.98
N GLN A 468 4.42 8.04 -21.47
CA GLN A 468 3.31 8.91 -21.82
C GLN A 468 3.18 9.00 -23.34
N HIS A 469 1.94 9.08 -23.83
CA HIS A 469 1.63 9.33 -25.23
C HIS A 469 0.47 10.31 -25.33
N ARG A 470 0.68 11.42 -26.04
CA ARG A 470 -0.27 12.54 -26.14
C ARG A 470 -0.74 13.02 -24.75
N GLY A 471 0.21 13.20 -23.83
CA GLY A 471 -0.04 13.67 -22.46
C GLY A 471 -0.73 12.66 -21.52
N LYS A 472 -1.01 11.43 -21.98
CA LYS A 472 -1.66 10.39 -21.16
C LYS A 472 -0.72 9.23 -20.88
N GLU A 473 -0.71 8.73 -19.65
CA GLU A 473 0.03 7.53 -19.26
C GLU A 473 -0.51 6.30 -20.01
N ARG A 474 0.40 5.49 -20.56
CA ARG A 474 0.10 4.22 -21.23
C ARG A 474 0.70 3.08 -20.41
N PRO A 475 -0.05 2.54 -19.42
CA PRO A 475 0.49 1.51 -18.54
C PRO A 475 0.85 0.23 -19.31
N GLU A 476 0.05 -0.16 -20.31
CA GLU A 476 0.34 -1.32 -21.17
C GLU A 476 1.70 -1.21 -21.88
N TRP A 477 1.99 -0.06 -22.50
CA TRP A 477 3.25 0.18 -23.19
C TRP A 477 4.43 0.22 -22.22
N THR A 478 4.19 0.85 -21.06
CA THR A 478 5.17 0.93 -19.97
C THR A 478 5.59 -0.47 -19.51
N GLU A 479 4.64 -1.37 -19.24
CA GLU A 479 4.95 -2.71 -18.74
C GLU A 479 5.63 -3.58 -19.81
N ILE A 480 5.22 -3.48 -21.08
CA ILE A 480 5.92 -4.16 -22.19
C ILE A 480 7.36 -3.65 -22.30
N TYR A 481 7.58 -2.34 -22.28
CA TYR A 481 8.92 -1.74 -22.35
C TYR A 481 9.82 -2.23 -21.21
N LYS A 482 9.31 -2.18 -19.97
CA LYS A 482 10.04 -2.68 -18.79
C LYS A 482 10.43 -4.14 -18.96
N THR A 483 9.47 -4.98 -19.35
CA THR A 483 9.71 -6.43 -19.49
C THR A 483 10.76 -6.71 -20.56
N LEU A 484 10.63 -6.12 -21.75
CA LEU A 484 11.56 -6.34 -22.86
C LEU A 484 12.99 -5.95 -22.47
N ILE A 485 13.17 -4.78 -21.84
CA ILE A 485 14.50 -4.28 -21.46
C ILE A 485 15.12 -5.12 -20.36
N ILE A 486 14.35 -5.43 -19.31
CA ILE A 486 14.83 -6.22 -18.19
C ILE A 486 15.25 -7.62 -18.68
N THR A 487 14.43 -8.27 -19.49
CA THR A 487 14.71 -9.61 -20.01
C THR A 487 15.92 -9.59 -20.94
N ALA A 488 16.00 -8.64 -21.88
CA ALA A 488 17.14 -8.51 -22.77
C ALA A 488 18.45 -8.28 -22.01
N CYS A 489 18.47 -7.33 -21.05
CA CYS A 489 19.66 -7.05 -20.25
C CYS A 489 20.08 -8.26 -19.42
N TRP A 490 19.13 -8.99 -18.84
CA TRP A 490 19.42 -10.21 -18.09
C TRP A 490 20.02 -11.30 -18.97
N CYS A 491 19.48 -11.52 -20.17
CA CYS A 491 20.03 -12.49 -21.12
C CYS A 491 21.41 -12.11 -21.63
N ILE A 492 21.66 -10.84 -21.97
CA ILE A 492 22.99 -10.35 -22.36
C ILE A 492 23.99 -10.56 -21.22
N TRP A 493 23.60 -10.25 -19.97
CA TRP A 493 24.45 -10.49 -18.81
C TRP A 493 24.77 -11.98 -18.60
N LYS A 494 23.79 -12.87 -18.76
CA LYS A 494 24.01 -14.34 -18.71
C LYS A 494 24.98 -14.79 -19.81
N ALA A 495 24.77 -14.33 -21.05
CA ALA A 495 25.63 -14.66 -22.18
C ALA A 495 27.08 -14.21 -21.95
N ARG A 496 27.28 -12.99 -21.44
CA ARG A 496 28.60 -12.49 -21.03
C ARG A 496 29.24 -13.40 -19.99
N ASN A 497 28.49 -13.82 -18.97
CA ASN A 497 29.07 -14.68 -17.92
C ASN A 497 29.45 -16.07 -18.44
N ARG A 498 28.66 -16.66 -19.34
CA ARG A 498 29.04 -17.91 -20.02
C ARG A 498 30.32 -17.73 -20.83
N ARG A 499 30.43 -16.63 -21.59
CA ARG A 499 31.64 -16.30 -22.35
C ARG A 499 32.88 -16.14 -21.48
N ILE A 500 32.78 -15.47 -20.34
CA ILE A 500 33.95 -15.14 -19.49
C ILE A 500 34.36 -16.28 -18.56
N PHE A 501 33.42 -17.11 -18.13
CA PHE A 501 33.68 -18.15 -17.13
C PHE A 501 33.61 -19.58 -17.66
N ARG A 502 33.16 -19.78 -18.90
CA ARG A 502 33.02 -21.10 -19.54
C ARG A 502 33.50 -21.14 -20.98
N ASP A 503 34.02 -20.03 -21.50
CA ASP A 503 34.43 -19.87 -22.91
C ASP A 503 33.33 -20.22 -23.93
N GLU A 504 32.07 -20.09 -23.53
CA GLU A 504 30.90 -20.36 -24.37
C GLU A 504 30.45 -19.08 -25.10
N GLU A 505 30.73 -18.97 -26.40
CA GLU A 505 30.20 -17.87 -27.21
C GLU A 505 28.73 -18.07 -27.58
N THR A 506 27.96 -16.97 -27.58
CA THR A 506 26.54 -16.98 -27.93
C THR A 506 26.30 -16.01 -29.09
N GLY A 507 26.05 -16.55 -30.28
CA GLY A 507 25.69 -15.74 -31.45
C GLY A 507 24.34 -15.02 -31.28
N VAL A 508 24.11 -14.01 -32.12
CA VAL A 508 22.91 -13.14 -32.09
C VAL A 508 21.61 -13.92 -32.10
N VAL A 509 21.49 -14.88 -33.02
CA VAL A 509 20.26 -15.66 -33.23
C VAL A 509 19.90 -16.43 -31.97
N ARG A 510 20.85 -17.19 -31.42
CA ARG A 510 20.68 -17.93 -30.16
C ARG A 510 20.30 -17.00 -28.99
N LEU A 511 20.91 -15.82 -28.90
CA LEU A 511 20.61 -14.88 -27.82
C LEU A 511 19.21 -14.26 -27.96
N LEU A 512 18.76 -13.95 -29.17
CA LEU A 512 17.38 -13.53 -29.44
C LEU A 512 16.38 -14.65 -29.13
N GLU A 513 16.71 -15.90 -29.44
CA GLU A 513 15.90 -17.07 -29.07
C GLU A 513 15.81 -17.24 -27.54
N GLU A 514 16.92 -17.07 -26.81
CA GLU A 514 16.94 -17.09 -25.34
C GLU A 514 16.06 -15.98 -24.75
N ILE A 515 16.10 -14.77 -25.31
CA ILE A 515 15.21 -13.68 -24.90
C ILE A 515 13.74 -14.03 -25.20
N GLY A 516 13.46 -14.56 -26.40
CA GLY A 516 12.13 -15.01 -26.78
C GLY A 516 11.60 -16.13 -25.87
N GLN A 517 12.46 -17.04 -25.44
CA GLN A 517 12.13 -18.12 -24.50
C GLN A 517 11.79 -17.60 -23.11
N GLU A 518 12.58 -16.66 -22.56
CA GLU A 518 12.29 -16.08 -21.24
C GLU A 518 11.01 -15.23 -21.26
N LEU A 519 10.73 -14.53 -22.36
CA LEU A 519 9.45 -13.84 -22.55
C LEU A 519 8.28 -14.83 -22.65
N HIS A 520 8.45 -15.94 -23.38
CA HIS A 520 7.45 -16.99 -23.50
C HIS A 520 7.09 -17.55 -22.12
N GLN A 521 8.10 -18.00 -21.36
CA GLN A 521 7.90 -18.53 -20.00
C GLN A 521 7.21 -17.52 -19.09
N ARG A 522 7.52 -16.22 -19.24
CA ARG A 522 6.86 -15.20 -18.43
C ARG A 522 5.37 -15.07 -18.75
N ILE A 523 5.01 -15.08 -20.04
CA ILE A 523 3.61 -15.03 -20.47
C ILE A 523 2.86 -16.26 -19.94
N GLU A 524 3.47 -17.44 -20.04
CA GLU A 524 2.90 -18.71 -19.57
C GLU A 524 2.65 -18.69 -18.05
N ILE A 525 3.63 -18.29 -17.23
CA ILE A 525 3.48 -18.16 -15.78
C ILE A 525 2.35 -17.19 -15.41
N ASP A 526 2.29 -16.04 -16.08
CA ASP A 526 1.23 -15.05 -15.84
C ASP A 526 -0.15 -15.62 -16.22
N PHE A 527 -0.24 -16.39 -17.32
CA PHE A 527 -1.48 -17.03 -17.79
C PHE A 527 -1.96 -18.11 -16.80
N ASP A 528 -1.07 -19.02 -16.42
CA ASP A 528 -1.38 -20.12 -15.51
C ASP A 528 -1.78 -19.62 -14.13
N TRP A 529 -1.07 -18.61 -13.61
CA TRP A 529 -1.43 -17.98 -12.35
C TRP A 529 -2.86 -17.42 -12.40
N ILE A 530 -3.27 -16.77 -13.49
CA ILE A 530 -4.64 -16.25 -13.64
C ILE A 530 -5.67 -17.38 -13.69
N LYS A 531 -5.34 -18.52 -14.30
CA LYS A 531 -6.21 -19.70 -14.31
C LYS A 531 -6.48 -20.25 -12.91
N THR A 532 -5.48 -20.20 -12.01
CA THR A 532 -5.65 -20.63 -10.60
C THR A 532 -6.55 -19.69 -9.78
N LEU A 533 -6.85 -18.48 -10.26
CA LEU A 533 -7.71 -17.57 -9.53
C LEU A 533 -9.17 -18.04 -9.55
N PRO A 534 -9.89 -17.93 -8.41
CA PRO A 534 -11.32 -18.24 -8.37
C PRO A 534 -12.10 -17.27 -9.26
N ASN A 535 -13.17 -17.78 -9.87
CA ASN A 535 -14.03 -16.97 -10.72
C ASN A 535 -14.62 -15.80 -9.93
N GLY A 536 -14.55 -14.60 -10.51
CA GLY A 536 -15.03 -13.38 -9.87
C GLY A 536 -14.33 -12.12 -10.39
N LYS A 537 -14.67 -10.97 -9.79
CA LYS A 537 -14.17 -9.66 -10.20
C LYS A 537 -12.65 -9.56 -10.24
N LYS A 538 -11.96 -10.26 -9.32
CA LYS A 538 -10.50 -10.29 -9.25
C LYS A 538 -9.90 -10.98 -10.49
N LYS A 539 -10.40 -12.18 -10.86
CA LYS A 539 -9.95 -12.89 -12.05
C LYS A 539 -10.22 -12.08 -13.32
N GLY A 540 -11.43 -11.54 -13.46
CA GLY A 540 -11.78 -10.67 -14.61
C GLY A 540 -10.83 -9.48 -14.76
N SER A 541 -10.49 -8.80 -13.65
CA SER A 541 -9.52 -7.70 -13.68
C SER A 541 -8.10 -8.14 -14.10
N GLN A 542 -7.66 -9.34 -13.72
CA GLN A 542 -6.34 -9.84 -14.12
C GLN A 542 -6.34 -10.30 -15.58
N VAL A 543 -7.41 -10.96 -16.05
CA VAL A 543 -7.59 -11.29 -17.48
C VAL A 543 -7.53 -10.03 -18.34
N SER A 544 -8.26 -8.97 -17.98
CA SER A 544 -8.19 -7.69 -18.71
C SER A 544 -6.80 -7.04 -18.65
N LYS A 545 -6.02 -7.27 -17.58
CA LYS A 545 -4.64 -6.79 -17.50
C LYS A 545 -3.72 -7.59 -18.42
N PHE A 546 -3.84 -8.92 -18.39
CA PHE A 546 -3.09 -9.84 -19.25
C PHE A 546 -3.32 -9.52 -20.73
N ILE A 547 -4.58 -9.39 -21.15
CA ILE A 547 -4.93 -9.10 -22.55
C ILE A 547 -4.32 -7.76 -22.99
N ARG A 548 -4.41 -6.71 -22.16
CA ARG A 548 -3.85 -5.39 -22.48
C ARG A 548 -2.32 -5.40 -22.56
N GLN A 549 -1.65 -6.26 -21.79
CA GLN A 549 -0.20 -6.34 -21.75
C GLN A 549 0.38 -7.27 -22.81
N TRP A 550 -0.14 -8.49 -22.93
CA TRP A 550 0.46 -9.56 -23.75
C TRP A 550 -0.25 -9.81 -25.08
N CYS A 551 -1.53 -9.44 -25.19
CA CYS A 551 -2.31 -9.66 -26.42
C CYS A 551 -2.43 -8.40 -27.29
N LEU A 552 -1.68 -7.34 -26.98
CA LEU A 552 -1.69 -6.11 -27.76
C LEU A 552 -1.23 -6.40 -29.20
N ASN A 553 -2.05 -5.99 -30.17
CA ASN A 553 -1.88 -6.27 -31.60
C ASN A 553 -1.70 -7.76 -31.96
N LYS A 554 -2.02 -8.70 -31.06
CA LYS A 554 -1.87 -10.16 -31.25
C LYS A 554 -0.43 -10.60 -31.62
N VAL A 555 0.58 -9.79 -31.26
CA VAL A 555 1.99 -10.05 -31.63
C VAL A 555 2.69 -10.98 -30.65
N MET A 556 2.49 -10.79 -29.34
CA MET A 556 3.16 -11.61 -28.32
C MET A 556 2.37 -12.85 -27.93
N ALA A 557 1.05 -12.71 -27.75
CA ALA A 557 0.15 -13.82 -27.46
C ALA A 557 -1.27 -13.58 -27.98
N VAL A 558 -2.03 -14.65 -28.16
CA VAL A 558 -3.47 -14.63 -28.44
C VAL A 558 -4.16 -15.57 -27.44
N VAL A 559 -5.27 -15.14 -26.87
CA VAL A 559 -6.10 -15.97 -25.99
C VAL A 559 -7.48 -16.14 -26.62
N ASP A 560 -8.11 -17.28 -26.35
CA ASP A 560 -9.51 -17.53 -26.73
C ASP A 560 -10.48 -16.68 -25.90
N THR A 561 -11.75 -16.66 -26.31
CA THR A 561 -12.82 -15.89 -25.65
C THR A 561 -13.03 -16.31 -24.20
N ASN A 562 -12.80 -17.58 -23.89
CA ASN A 562 -13.01 -18.15 -22.56
C ASN A 562 -11.75 -18.14 -21.69
N PHE A 563 -10.62 -17.62 -22.19
CA PHE A 563 -9.32 -17.61 -21.50
C PHE A 563 -8.87 -19.02 -21.04
N THR A 564 -9.17 -20.03 -21.85
CA THR A 564 -8.80 -21.43 -21.61
C THR A 564 -7.46 -21.78 -22.24
N THR A 565 -7.17 -21.21 -23.41
CA THR A 565 -5.96 -21.45 -24.20
C THR A 565 -5.22 -20.15 -24.49
N CYS A 566 -3.89 -20.22 -24.59
CA CYS A 566 -3.03 -19.10 -24.93
C CYS A 566 -2.01 -19.52 -25.99
N GLU A 567 -2.13 -18.97 -27.20
CA GLU A 567 -1.15 -19.13 -28.27
C GLU A 567 -0.05 -18.08 -28.13
N ILE A 568 1.13 -18.46 -27.65
CA ILE A 568 2.27 -17.56 -27.44
C ILE A 568 3.11 -17.46 -28.72
N LYS A 569 3.19 -16.25 -29.30
CA LYS A 569 3.81 -15.95 -30.61
C LYS A 569 5.17 -15.25 -30.53
N VAL A 570 5.60 -14.84 -29.33
CA VAL A 570 6.76 -13.95 -29.12
C VAL A 570 8.07 -14.45 -29.77
N LYS A 571 8.36 -15.76 -29.74
CA LYS A 571 9.58 -16.31 -30.34
C LYS A 571 9.65 -16.03 -31.85
N LYS A 572 8.60 -16.38 -32.58
CA LYS A 572 8.48 -16.14 -34.02
C LYS A 572 8.56 -14.65 -34.35
N ALA A 573 8.01 -13.80 -33.48
CA ALA A 573 8.01 -12.35 -33.67
C ALA A 573 9.40 -11.73 -33.54
N LEU A 574 10.28 -12.31 -32.71
CA LEU A 574 11.63 -11.83 -32.41
C LEU A 574 12.71 -12.44 -33.32
N THR A 575 12.51 -13.64 -33.87
CA THR A 575 13.46 -14.24 -34.82
C THR A 575 13.23 -13.84 -36.28
N ARG A 576 12.01 -13.42 -36.63
CA ARG A 576 11.66 -12.85 -37.96
C ARG A 576 11.95 -11.35 -38.09
N THR A 577 12.66 -10.76 -37.12
CA THR A 577 13.11 -9.36 -37.15
C THR A 577 14.58 -9.31 -37.39
#